data_AF-A0A2H6JYV7-F1
#
_entry.id   AF-A0A2H6JYV7-F1
#
_cell.length_a   1.000
_cell.length_b   1.000
_cell.length_c   1.000
_cell.angle_alpha   90.00
_cell.angle_beta   90.00
_cell.angle_gamma   90.00
#
_symmetry.space_group_name_H-M   'P 1'
#
loop_
_entity.id
_entity.type
_entity.pdbx_description
1 polymer ?
#
loop_
_entity_poly.entity_id
_entity_poly.type
_entity_poly.pdbx_seq_one_letter_code
_entity_poly.pdbx_strand_id
1 'polypeptide(L)'
;MLEIKFKWVNLDQKESNSFQVKPIKPIYFHPFRRENRPVVFKKEFVGNDWVAKLTFGYAPESEEEYKELEFSVPKKYEPYYVAMKNQGLDILKNGRIVQFHQLAEIWLVNTTHPNWNRIRGEIELIEGFSTAITKNKIVEDSNFTQLMAEIKAFLDGKNFIKRKTYPEEIPEAALRDRLKKHLEESEFHKYKQVTKQYSVQGLSGFIDLFAEGDAWEIKVGQASGLDVYQLFAYMDMGKLTKGFLVADSFTSGPEAAVKFIKENHKKEIKLIKREQFPINQPLSDEETKKYGY
;
A
#
# COMPACT_ATOMS: atom_id res chain seq x y z
N MET A 1 37.04 -0.35 -18.79
CA MET A 1 35.70 -0.19 -19.41
C MET A 1 35.81 -0.60 -20.86
N LEU A 2 34.94 -1.48 -21.35
CA LEU A 2 34.90 -1.86 -22.76
C LEU A 2 34.31 -0.68 -23.55
N GLU A 3 35.12 -0.08 -24.43
CA GLU A 3 34.65 0.92 -25.38
C GLU A 3 34.20 0.23 -26.66
N ILE A 4 32.90 0.29 -26.97
CA ILE A 4 32.36 -0.26 -28.21
C ILE A 4 32.26 0.89 -29.22
N LYS A 5 33.07 0.80 -30.28
CA LYS A 5 33.02 1.71 -31.43
C LYS A 5 32.34 1.00 -32.58
N PHE A 6 31.24 1.54 -33.05
CA PHE A 6 30.58 1.07 -34.26
C PHE A 6 31.09 1.89 -35.43
N LYS A 7 31.46 1.21 -36.51
CA LYS A 7 31.75 1.83 -37.80
C LYS A 7 30.71 1.31 -38.79
N TRP A 8 29.87 2.20 -39.27
CA TRP A 8 29.00 1.94 -40.41
C TRP A 8 29.73 2.37 -41.68
N VAL A 9 29.75 1.49 -42.68
CA VAL A 9 30.38 1.74 -43.98
C VAL A 9 29.32 1.57 -45.05
N ASN A 10 29.04 2.62 -45.81
CA ASN A 10 28.26 2.53 -47.03
C ASN A 10 29.19 2.07 -48.16
N LEU A 11 29.03 0.82 -48.61
CA LEU A 11 29.89 0.25 -49.65
C LEU A 11 29.66 0.89 -51.03
N ASP A 12 28.45 1.41 -51.29
CA ASP A 12 28.08 2.02 -52.56
C ASP A 12 28.56 3.47 -52.67
N GLN A 13 28.56 4.20 -51.54
CA GLN A 13 28.95 5.62 -51.48
C GLN A 13 30.38 5.86 -50.98
N LYS A 14 31.11 4.81 -50.57
CA LYS A 14 32.45 4.88 -49.93
C LYS A 14 32.51 5.80 -48.71
N GLU A 15 31.38 6.04 -48.06
CA GLU A 15 31.31 6.83 -46.83
C GLU A 15 31.40 5.92 -45.61
N SER A 16 32.10 6.39 -44.57
CA SER A 16 32.09 5.70 -43.29
C SER A 16 31.82 6.66 -42.15
N ASN A 17 30.84 6.31 -41.31
CA ASN A 17 30.52 6.99 -40.08
C ASN A 17 30.90 6.12 -38.90
N SER A 18 31.50 6.70 -37.88
CA SER A 18 31.78 6.01 -36.63
C SER A 18 31.10 6.71 -35.46
N PHE A 19 30.47 5.95 -34.58
CA PHE A 19 29.95 6.47 -33.33
C PHE A 19 30.38 5.59 -32.16
N GLN A 20 30.55 6.25 -31.02
CA GLN A 20 30.90 5.60 -29.76
C GLN A 20 29.64 5.40 -28.94
N VAL A 21 29.37 4.16 -28.52
CA VAL A 21 28.28 3.89 -27.59
C VAL A 21 28.82 4.02 -26.16
N LYS A 22 28.32 5.00 -25.42
CA LYS A 22 28.61 5.13 -23.98
C LYS A 22 27.68 4.19 -23.22
N PRO A 23 28.18 3.42 -22.24
CA PRO A 23 27.32 2.61 -21.39
C PRO A 23 26.38 3.51 -20.61
N ILE A 24 25.07 3.30 -20.76
CA ILE A 24 24.05 4.01 -19.99
C ILE A 24 23.93 3.29 -18.64
N LYS A 25 24.06 4.05 -17.55
CA LYS A 25 23.96 3.54 -16.18
C LYS A 25 22.57 3.83 -15.60
N PRO A 26 22.09 3.01 -14.65
CA PRO A 26 20.90 3.32 -13.89
C PRO A 26 21.07 4.64 -13.13
N ILE A 27 20.00 5.45 -13.12
CA ILE A 27 19.91 6.67 -12.31
C ILE A 27 19.22 6.31 -11.00
N TYR A 28 19.87 6.57 -9.88
CA TYR A 28 19.32 6.39 -8.55
C TYR A 28 19.04 7.73 -7.89
N PHE A 29 18.02 7.79 -7.06
CA PHE A 29 17.73 8.90 -6.17
C PHE A 29 18.00 8.47 -4.73
N HIS A 30 19.01 9.09 -4.09
CA HIS A 30 19.30 8.83 -2.68
C HIS A 30 18.54 9.80 -1.77
N PRO A 31 17.55 9.35 -0.98
CA PRO A 31 16.57 10.22 -0.31
C PRO A 31 17.19 11.23 0.67
N PHE A 32 18.32 10.87 1.29
CA PHE A 32 19.00 11.74 2.26
C PHE A 32 20.11 12.61 1.68
N ARG A 33 20.72 12.19 0.57
CA ARG A 33 21.95 12.82 0.05
C ARG A 33 21.73 13.52 -1.29
N ARG A 34 20.58 13.27 -1.93
CA ARG A 34 20.17 13.87 -3.20
C ARG A 34 21.25 13.78 -4.27
N GLU A 35 21.88 12.61 -4.36
CA GLU A 35 22.95 12.32 -5.32
C GLU A 35 22.65 11.02 -6.07
N ASN A 36 23.21 10.89 -7.27
CA ASN A 36 22.95 9.74 -8.16
C ASN A 36 23.72 8.50 -7.69
N ARG A 37 23.17 7.83 -6.68
CA ARG A 37 23.74 6.61 -6.13
C ARG A 37 22.68 5.72 -5.47
N PRO A 38 22.92 4.40 -5.43
CA PRO A 38 22.06 3.53 -4.66
C PRO A 38 22.24 3.77 -3.15
N VAL A 39 21.19 3.42 -2.38
CA VAL A 39 21.20 3.46 -0.91
C VAL A 39 22.06 2.34 -0.34
N VAL A 40 22.05 1.19 -0.99
CA VAL A 40 22.87 0.02 -0.68
C VAL A 40 23.61 -0.36 -1.95
N PHE A 41 24.93 -0.42 -1.88
CA PHE A 41 25.76 -0.79 -3.03
C PHE A 41 26.44 -2.14 -2.78
N LYS A 42 26.13 -3.13 -3.63
CA LYS A 42 26.75 -4.46 -3.65
C LYS A 42 26.94 -5.10 -2.26
N LYS A 43 25.93 -5.00 -1.39
CA LYS A 43 25.94 -5.68 -0.09
C LYS A 43 25.92 -7.18 -0.31
N GLU A 44 26.92 -7.88 0.22
CA GLU A 44 27.04 -9.32 0.09
C GLU A 44 26.12 -10.05 1.08
N PHE A 45 25.55 -11.16 0.60
CA PHE A 45 24.79 -12.15 1.34
C PHE A 45 25.43 -13.51 1.06
N VAL A 46 25.67 -14.29 2.11
CA VAL A 46 26.44 -15.53 2.05
C VAL A 46 25.69 -16.60 2.83
N GLY A 47 25.33 -17.68 2.13
CA GLY A 47 24.82 -18.90 2.75
C GLY A 47 25.91 -19.97 2.85
N ASN A 48 25.50 -21.22 3.05
CA ASN A 48 26.44 -22.33 3.22
C ASN A 48 27.20 -22.65 1.92
N ASP A 49 26.54 -22.56 0.77
CA ASP A 49 27.04 -22.94 -0.56
C ASP A 49 26.65 -21.92 -1.64
N TRP A 50 26.21 -20.72 -1.25
CA TRP A 50 25.77 -19.68 -2.16
C TRP A 50 26.23 -18.29 -1.75
N VAL A 51 26.45 -17.43 -2.75
CA VAL A 51 26.86 -16.02 -2.58
C VAL A 51 26.10 -15.12 -3.54
N ALA A 52 25.55 -14.02 -3.03
CA ALA A 52 24.88 -13.01 -3.84
C ALA A 52 25.17 -11.59 -3.35
N LYS A 53 24.93 -10.60 -4.22
CA LYS A 53 25.09 -9.18 -3.89
C LYS A 53 23.84 -8.39 -4.20
N LEU A 54 23.41 -7.57 -3.24
CA LEU A 54 22.28 -6.67 -3.38
C LEU A 54 22.78 -5.24 -3.64
N THR A 55 22.29 -4.65 -4.73
CA THR A 55 22.30 -3.20 -4.92
C THR A 55 20.86 -2.71 -4.84
N PHE A 56 20.58 -1.74 -3.97
CA PHE A 56 19.23 -1.23 -3.72
C PHE A 56 19.25 0.29 -3.67
N GLY A 57 18.27 0.92 -4.31
CA GLY A 57 17.99 2.34 -4.21
C GLY A 57 16.61 2.66 -4.75
N TYR A 58 16.38 3.95 -4.97
CA TYR A 58 15.13 4.44 -5.54
C TYR A 58 15.38 5.02 -6.92
N ALA A 59 14.41 4.95 -7.83
CA ALA A 59 14.42 5.73 -9.05
C ALA A 59 13.78 7.10 -8.76
N PRO A 60 14.22 8.19 -9.42
CA PRO A 60 13.58 9.49 -9.24
C PRO A 60 12.08 9.46 -9.61
N GLU A 61 11.27 10.17 -8.84
CA GLU A 61 9.81 10.19 -8.91
C GLU A 61 9.27 11.31 -9.82
N SER A 62 9.92 12.47 -9.82
CA SER A 62 9.48 13.67 -10.54
C SER A 62 10.57 14.30 -11.42
N GLU A 63 10.17 15.22 -12.31
CA GLU A 63 11.12 15.98 -13.13
C GLU A 63 12.08 16.82 -12.26
N GLU A 64 11.60 17.30 -11.12
CA GLU A 64 12.39 18.07 -10.16
C GLU A 64 13.50 17.20 -9.56
N GLU A 65 13.20 15.96 -9.16
CA GLU A 65 14.23 15.05 -8.65
C GLU A 65 15.27 14.70 -9.71
N TYR A 66 14.88 14.56 -10.98
CA TYR A 66 15.84 14.40 -12.08
C TYR A 66 16.74 15.62 -12.21
N LYS A 67 16.17 16.83 -12.17
CA LYS A 67 16.93 18.09 -12.21
C LYS A 67 17.89 18.24 -11.03
N GLU A 68 17.49 17.84 -9.83
CA GLU A 68 18.36 17.85 -8.64
C GLU A 68 19.59 16.96 -8.81
N LEU A 69 19.46 15.87 -9.56
CA LEU A 69 20.57 14.97 -9.88
C LEU A 69 21.39 15.41 -11.11
N GLU A 70 21.05 16.55 -11.72
CA GLU A 70 21.63 17.03 -12.99
C GLU A 70 21.34 16.11 -14.19
N PHE A 71 20.21 15.40 -14.17
CA PHE A 71 19.75 14.56 -15.28
C PHE A 71 18.44 15.09 -15.90
N SER A 72 18.25 14.81 -17.17
CA SER A 72 16.93 14.91 -17.80
C SER A 72 16.16 13.60 -17.60
N VAL A 73 14.83 13.68 -17.60
CA VAL A 73 13.99 12.47 -17.61
C VAL A 73 14.33 11.63 -18.85
N PRO A 74 14.65 10.33 -18.68
CA PRO A 74 14.89 9.44 -19.82
C PRO A 74 13.68 9.40 -20.76
N LYS A 75 13.93 9.32 -22.06
CA LYS A 75 12.88 9.15 -23.06
C LYS A 75 12.35 7.72 -23.05
N LYS A 76 11.12 7.50 -23.55
CA LYS A 76 10.45 6.18 -23.56
C LYS A 76 11.27 5.03 -24.16
N TYR A 77 12.18 5.35 -25.09
CA TYR A 77 13.04 4.37 -25.78
C TYR A 77 14.45 4.25 -25.18
N GLU A 78 14.79 5.07 -24.18
CA GLU A 78 16.08 5.03 -23.51
C GLU A 78 16.05 3.97 -22.39
N PRO A 79 17.18 3.26 -22.16
CA PRO A 79 17.25 2.30 -21.07
C PRO A 79 17.03 3.02 -19.73
N TYR A 80 16.36 2.33 -18.80
CA TYR A 80 15.95 2.85 -17.49
C TYR A 80 14.85 3.92 -17.50
N TYR A 81 14.16 4.13 -18.63
CA TYR A 81 12.84 4.73 -18.60
C TYR A 81 11.91 3.89 -17.72
N VAL A 82 11.35 4.51 -16.68
CA VAL A 82 10.43 3.83 -15.76
C VAL A 82 9.05 3.80 -16.40
N ALA A 83 8.78 2.77 -17.20
CA ALA A 83 7.50 2.58 -17.88
C ALA A 83 6.34 2.26 -16.91
N MET A 84 6.62 1.62 -15.78
CA MET A 84 5.67 1.34 -14.71
C MET A 84 6.32 1.62 -13.35
N LYS A 85 5.55 2.16 -12.39
CA LYS A 85 6.02 2.53 -11.04
C LYS A 85 6.50 1.35 -10.17
N ASN A 86 6.55 0.13 -10.70
CA ASN A 86 6.72 -1.13 -9.94
C ASN A 86 7.90 -1.99 -10.43
N GLN A 87 8.99 -1.40 -10.92
CA GLN A 87 10.22 -2.18 -11.15
C GLN A 87 10.77 -2.63 -9.79
N GLY A 88 10.90 -3.95 -9.60
CA GLY A 88 11.48 -4.53 -8.41
C GLY A 88 13.01 -4.57 -8.51
N LEU A 89 13.60 -5.70 -8.18
CA LEU A 89 15.03 -5.91 -8.29
C LEU A 89 15.30 -6.80 -9.49
N ASP A 90 16.12 -6.33 -10.42
CA ASP A 90 16.54 -7.16 -11.55
C ASP A 90 17.49 -8.24 -11.05
N ILE A 91 17.31 -9.48 -11.49
CA ILE A 91 18.18 -10.59 -11.09
C ILE A 91 19.22 -10.81 -12.18
N LEU A 92 20.49 -10.70 -11.77
CA LEU A 92 21.65 -10.84 -12.63
C LEU A 92 22.37 -12.15 -12.31
N LYS A 93 22.84 -12.84 -13.35
CA LYS A 93 23.79 -13.96 -13.23
C LYS A 93 24.82 -13.84 -14.33
N ASN A 94 26.09 -14.01 -14.00
CA ASN A 94 27.21 -13.89 -14.96
C ASN A 94 27.19 -12.56 -15.74
N GLY A 95 26.84 -11.46 -15.07
CA GLY A 95 26.78 -10.12 -15.66
C GLY A 95 25.63 -9.91 -16.67
N ARG A 96 24.64 -10.80 -16.72
CA ARG A 96 23.45 -10.66 -17.58
C ARG A 96 22.19 -10.64 -16.72
N ILE A 97 21.24 -9.79 -17.08
CA ILE A 97 19.90 -9.84 -16.50
C ILE A 97 19.25 -11.14 -16.96
N VAL A 98 18.96 -12.01 -16.01
CA VAL A 98 18.26 -13.28 -16.23
C VAL A 98 16.76 -13.06 -16.13
N GLN A 99 16.34 -12.19 -15.21
CA GLN A 99 14.93 -11.95 -14.97
C GLN A 99 14.71 -10.50 -14.50
N PHE A 100 13.83 -9.79 -15.20
CA PHE A 100 13.25 -8.54 -14.72
C PHE A 100 12.13 -8.93 -13.77
N HIS A 101 12.20 -8.48 -12.51
CA HIS A 101 11.23 -8.89 -11.50
C HIS A 101 10.51 -7.70 -10.89
N GLN A 102 9.23 -7.90 -10.58
CA GLN A 102 8.51 -7.03 -9.67
C GLN A 102 8.70 -7.51 -8.23
N LEU A 103 8.66 -6.60 -7.25
CA LEU A 103 8.88 -6.93 -5.83
C LEU A 103 7.96 -8.04 -5.31
N ALA A 104 6.75 -8.13 -5.86
CA ALA A 104 5.77 -9.16 -5.49
C ALA A 104 6.12 -10.54 -6.07
N GLU A 105 6.71 -10.58 -7.26
CA GLU A 105 7.09 -11.83 -7.94
C GLU A 105 8.28 -12.53 -7.24
N ILE A 106 9.07 -11.76 -6.48
CA ILE A 106 10.16 -12.25 -5.61
C ILE A 106 9.78 -12.25 -4.13
N TRP A 107 8.49 -12.12 -3.80
CA TRP A 107 7.95 -12.18 -2.44
C TRP A 107 8.54 -11.19 -1.43
N LEU A 108 9.13 -10.08 -1.89
CA LEU A 108 9.58 -8.99 -1.02
C LEU A 108 8.38 -8.19 -0.49
N VAL A 109 7.27 -8.15 -1.24
CA VAL A 109 5.98 -7.59 -0.84
C VAL A 109 4.83 -8.55 -1.19
N ASN A 110 3.77 -8.56 -0.39
CA ASN A 110 2.63 -9.47 -0.61
C ASN A 110 1.66 -8.99 -1.71
N THR A 111 1.72 -7.71 -2.11
CA THR A 111 0.79 -7.14 -3.09
C THR A 111 1.48 -6.03 -3.88
N THR A 112 1.32 -6.03 -5.20
CA THR A 112 1.75 -4.93 -6.07
C THR A 112 0.92 -3.69 -5.77
N HIS A 113 1.55 -2.55 -5.45
CA HIS A 113 0.84 -1.30 -5.19
C HIS A 113 1.39 -0.14 -6.04
N PRO A 114 0.58 0.51 -6.89
CA PRO A 114 1.06 1.49 -7.88
C PRO A 114 1.53 2.82 -7.29
N ASN A 115 1.21 3.10 -6.01
CA ASN A 115 1.47 4.43 -5.46
C ASN A 115 2.80 4.52 -4.70
N TRP A 116 3.44 3.42 -4.26
CA TRP A 116 4.60 3.46 -3.35
C TRP A 116 5.78 2.60 -3.83
N ASN A 117 6.99 3.14 -3.60
CA ASN A 117 8.31 2.53 -3.86
C ASN A 117 8.70 2.40 -5.33
N ARG A 118 9.12 3.50 -5.95
CA ARG A 118 9.96 3.44 -7.15
C ARG A 118 11.33 2.86 -6.80
N ILE A 119 11.39 1.55 -6.56
CA ILE A 119 12.63 0.85 -6.26
C ILE A 119 13.41 0.68 -7.57
N ARG A 120 14.73 0.75 -7.44
CA ARG A 120 15.66 0.37 -8.48
C ARG A 120 16.77 -0.40 -7.82
N GLY A 121 17.12 -1.55 -8.36
CA GLY A 121 18.15 -2.37 -7.77
C GLY A 121 18.35 -3.67 -8.50
N GLU A 122 19.36 -4.38 -8.05
CA GLU A 122 19.89 -5.57 -8.70
C GLU A 122 20.23 -6.60 -7.62
N ILE A 123 19.91 -7.86 -7.89
CA ILE A 123 20.42 -9.01 -7.15
C ILE A 123 21.39 -9.74 -8.07
N GLU A 124 22.68 -9.63 -7.78
CA GLU A 124 23.75 -10.29 -8.52
C GLU A 124 24.03 -11.65 -7.88
N LEU A 125 23.62 -12.73 -8.56
CA LEU A 125 23.87 -14.11 -8.16
C LEU A 125 25.28 -14.52 -8.57
N ILE A 126 26.14 -14.78 -7.59
CA ILE A 126 27.57 -15.06 -7.81
C ILE A 126 27.81 -16.58 -7.86
N GLU A 127 27.39 -17.29 -6.83
CA GLU A 127 27.66 -18.73 -6.65
C GLU A 127 26.46 -19.43 -6.01
N GLY A 128 26.27 -20.73 -6.30
CA GLY A 128 25.26 -21.56 -5.64
C GLY A 128 23.84 -21.48 -6.23
N PHE A 129 23.68 -20.88 -7.41
CA PHE A 129 22.37 -20.71 -8.07
C PHE A 129 22.34 -21.32 -9.47
N SER A 130 21.18 -21.83 -9.89
CA SER A 130 20.96 -22.40 -11.23
C SER A 130 19.90 -21.63 -12.03
N THR A 131 20.00 -21.67 -13.36
CA THR A 131 19.00 -21.09 -14.27
C THR A 131 18.19 -22.20 -14.92
N ALA A 132 16.94 -21.91 -15.27
CA ALA A 132 16.18 -22.78 -16.16
C ALA A 132 16.90 -22.94 -17.52
N ILE A 133 16.54 -23.98 -18.29
CA ILE A 133 17.16 -24.30 -19.58
C ILE A 133 17.14 -23.11 -20.54
N THR A 134 16.05 -22.34 -20.54
CA THR A 134 15.86 -21.15 -21.37
C THR A 134 16.65 -19.92 -20.91
N LYS A 135 17.31 -19.97 -19.75
CA LYS A 135 18.11 -18.89 -19.15
C LYS A 135 17.38 -17.56 -18.92
N ASN A 136 16.04 -17.60 -18.92
CA ASN A 136 15.17 -16.45 -18.65
C ASN A 136 14.51 -16.51 -17.26
N LYS A 137 14.89 -17.50 -16.44
CA LYS A 137 14.38 -17.70 -15.08
C LYS A 137 15.44 -18.35 -14.21
N ILE A 138 15.45 -18.01 -12.93
CA ILE A 138 16.21 -18.72 -11.90
C ILE A 138 15.42 -19.93 -11.41
N VAL A 139 16.12 -21.02 -11.09
CA VAL A 139 15.51 -22.18 -10.42
C VAL A 139 15.25 -21.80 -8.97
N GLU A 140 14.00 -21.89 -8.54
CA GLU A 140 13.55 -21.57 -7.19
C GLU A 140 13.86 -22.75 -6.25
N ASP A 141 15.15 -22.91 -5.91
CA ASP A 141 15.63 -23.90 -4.96
C ASP A 141 15.72 -23.34 -3.52
N SER A 142 16.23 -24.15 -2.60
CA SER A 142 16.44 -23.76 -1.20
C SER A 142 17.37 -22.56 -1.07
N ASN A 143 18.42 -22.48 -1.90
CA ASN A 143 19.41 -21.41 -1.85
C ASN A 143 18.79 -20.09 -2.27
N PHE A 144 18.02 -20.10 -3.36
CA PHE A 144 17.29 -18.92 -3.82
C PHE A 144 16.24 -18.47 -2.81
N THR A 145 15.50 -19.41 -2.22
CA THR A 145 14.49 -19.10 -1.20
C THR A 145 15.12 -18.50 0.06
N GLN A 146 16.25 -19.06 0.51
CA GLN A 146 16.99 -18.54 1.66
C GLN A 146 17.51 -17.12 1.38
N LEU A 147 18.16 -16.90 0.23
CA LEU A 147 18.64 -15.57 -0.18
C LEU A 147 17.51 -14.54 -0.14
N MET A 148 16.35 -14.87 -0.72
CA MET A 148 15.22 -13.94 -0.76
C MET A 148 14.68 -13.62 0.64
N ALA A 149 14.63 -14.61 1.53
CA ALA A 149 14.25 -14.39 2.92
C ALA A 149 15.24 -13.47 3.67
N GLU A 150 16.54 -13.64 3.46
CA GLU A 150 17.58 -12.80 4.06
C GLU A 150 17.56 -11.36 3.53
N ILE A 151 17.39 -11.18 2.21
CA ILE A 151 17.21 -9.86 1.60
C ILE A 151 15.96 -9.19 2.16
N LYS A 152 14.84 -9.92 2.25
CA LYS A 152 13.59 -9.41 2.81
C LYS A 152 13.78 -8.94 4.25
N ALA A 153 14.35 -9.78 5.11
CA ALA A 153 14.63 -9.44 6.50
C ALA A 153 15.55 -8.21 6.62
N PHE A 154 16.56 -8.10 5.76
CA PHE A 154 17.45 -6.94 5.73
C PHE A 154 16.74 -5.65 5.34
N LEU A 155 15.96 -5.67 4.27
CA LEU A 155 15.23 -4.48 3.79
C LEU A 155 14.15 -4.06 4.78
N ASP A 156 13.48 -5.02 5.42
CA ASP A 156 12.50 -4.78 6.48
C ASP A 156 13.14 -4.17 7.72
N GLY A 157 14.25 -4.75 8.20
CA GLY A 157 14.97 -4.25 9.38
C GLY A 157 15.51 -2.83 9.20
N LYS A 158 15.59 -2.33 7.96
CA LYS A 158 15.99 -0.96 7.61
C LYS A 158 14.83 -0.06 7.21
N ASN A 159 13.59 -0.57 7.19
CA ASN A 159 12.40 0.14 6.71
C ASN A 159 12.60 0.74 5.30
N PHE A 160 13.31 0.05 4.42
CA PHE A 160 13.61 0.52 3.07
C PHE A 160 12.46 0.33 2.09
N ILE A 161 11.50 -0.55 2.39
CA ILE A 161 10.31 -0.80 1.58
C ILE A 161 9.08 -0.32 2.33
N LYS A 162 8.33 0.62 1.75
CA LYS A 162 6.99 0.98 2.26
C LYS A 162 6.03 -0.15 1.95
N ARG A 163 5.33 -0.66 2.96
CA ARG A 163 4.29 -1.67 2.74
C ARG A 163 2.94 -1.01 2.82
N LYS A 164 2.04 -1.31 1.88
CA LYS A 164 0.62 -1.03 2.10
C LYS A 164 0.10 -2.10 3.04
N THR A 165 -0.05 -1.77 4.31
CA THR A 165 -0.98 -2.48 5.18
C THR A 165 -2.35 -1.93 4.84
N TYR A 166 -3.09 -2.61 3.95
CA TYR A 166 -4.53 -2.48 4.05
C TYR A 166 -4.89 -3.10 5.40
N PRO A 167 -5.48 -2.36 6.36
CA PRO A 167 -6.20 -3.06 7.40
C PRO A 167 -7.23 -3.94 6.68
N GLU A 168 -7.37 -5.21 7.10
CA GLU A 168 -8.37 -6.12 6.52
C GLU A 168 -9.78 -5.50 6.57
N GLU A 169 -9.97 -4.55 7.50
CA GLU A 169 -11.20 -3.83 7.71
C GLU A 169 -11.03 -2.31 7.55
N ILE A 170 -12.07 -1.63 7.05
CA ILE A 170 -12.11 -0.17 6.93
C ILE A 170 -12.11 0.44 8.35
N PRO A 171 -11.20 1.36 8.69
CA PRO A 171 -11.19 1.99 10.00
C PRO A 171 -12.53 2.61 10.37
N GLU A 172 -12.98 2.43 11.62
CA GLU A 172 -14.27 2.93 12.10
C GLU A 172 -14.43 4.44 11.89
N ALA A 173 -13.35 5.20 12.08
CA ALA A 173 -13.33 6.64 11.81
C ALA A 173 -13.62 6.99 10.35
N ALA A 174 -13.16 6.18 9.39
CA ALA A 174 -13.45 6.37 7.98
C ALA A 174 -14.92 6.03 7.67
N LEU A 175 -15.41 4.92 8.22
CA LEU A 175 -16.82 4.54 8.10
C LEU A 175 -17.76 5.62 8.68
N ARG A 176 -17.42 6.15 9.86
CA ARG A 176 -18.13 7.25 10.52
C ARG A 176 -18.17 8.52 9.68
N ASP A 177 -17.04 8.93 9.12
CA ASP A 177 -16.99 10.13 8.28
C ASP A 177 -17.81 9.96 6.99
N ARG A 178 -17.80 8.77 6.39
CA ARG A 178 -18.62 8.45 5.21
C ARG A 178 -20.11 8.38 5.54
N LEU A 179 -20.48 7.78 6.67
CA LEU A 179 -21.87 7.72 7.12
C LEU A 179 -22.39 9.14 7.43
N LYS A 180 -21.60 9.97 8.11
CA LYS A 180 -21.93 11.39 8.31
C LYS A 180 -22.25 12.08 7.00
N LYS A 181 -21.33 11.98 6.03
CA LYS A 181 -21.50 12.59 4.71
C LYS A 181 -22.80 12.13 4.05
N HIS A 182 -23.07 10.82 4.09
CA HIS A 182 -24.32 10.27 3.56
C HIS A 182 -25.57 10.85 4.25
N LEU A 183 -25.58 10.94 5.58
CA LEU A 183 -26.71 11.49 6.34
C LEU A 183 -26.95 12.99 6.08
N GLU A 184 -25.91 13.75 5.72
CA GLU A 184 -26.01 15.17 5.38
C GLU A 184 -26.37 15.43 3.91
N GLU A 185 -26.03 14.50 3.01
CA GLU A 185 -26.16 14.69 1.56
C GLU A 185 -27.28 13.85 0.91
N SER A 186 -27.77 12.81 1.58
CA SER A 186 -28.80 11.91 1.04
C SER A 186 -30.07 12.68 0.65
N GLU A 187 -30.55 12.51 -0.58
CA GLU A 187 -31.78 13.13 -1.07
C GLU A 187 -33.03 12.62 -0.33
N PHE A 188 -32.96 11.42 0.24
CA PHE A 188 -34.11 10.74 0.86
C PHE A 188 -34.10 10.80 2.39
N HIS A 189 -32.93 10.93 3.01
CA HIS A 189 -32.77 10.88 4.48
C HIS A 189 -31.77 11.95 4.94
N LYS A 190 -32.09 13.22 4.66
CA LYS A 190 -31.23 14.36 4.97
C LYS A 190 -31.47 14.87 6.40
N TYR A 191 -30.43 14.81 7.23
CA TYR A 191 -30.36 15.57 8.47
C TYR A 191 -29.69 16.93 8.19
N LYS A 192 -30.19 18.01 8.81
CA LYS A 192 -29.61 19.36 8.62
C LYS A 192 -28.25 19.49 9.30
N GLN A 193 -28.06 18.77 10.41
CA GLN A 193 -26.81 18.80 11.18
C GLN A 193 -26.50 17.41 11.73
N VAL A 194 -25.29 16.93 11.44
CA VAL A 194 -24.74 15.69 12.01
C VAL A 194 -23.44 16.00 12.74
N THR A 195 -23.38 15.68 14.03
CA THR A 195 -22.20 15.93 14.87
C THR A 195 -21.45 14.63 15.12
N LYS A 196 -20.12 14.64 14.93
CA LYS A 196 -19.27 13.47 15.24
C LYS A 196 -18.88 13.47 16.70
N GLN A 197 -18.69 12.27 17.27
CA GLN A 197 -18.15 12.08 18.62
C GLN A 197 -18.85 12.96 19.63
N TYR A 198 -20.18 12.83 19.69
CA TYR A 198 -20.99 13.63 20.57
C TYR A 198 -20.82 13.14 22.02
N SER A 199 -20.37 14.05 22.90
CA SER A 199 -20.15 13.75 24.31
C SER A 199 -21.47 13.74 25.08
N VAL A 200 -21.75 12.66 25.79
CA VAL A 200 -22.84 12.60 26.76
C VAL A 200 -22.24 12.79 28.15
N GLN A 201 -22.70 13.81 28.89
CA GLN A 201 -22.16 14.12 30.22
C GLN A 201 -22.29 12.91 31.15
N GLY A 202 -21.19 12.58 31.86
CA GLY A 202 -21.16 11.50 32.85
C GLY A 202 -20.79 10.11 32.32
N LEU A 203 -20.60 9.93 31.01
CA LEU A 203 -20.06 8.71 30.42
C LEU A 203 -18.66 8.93 29.85
N SER A 204 -17.77 7.96 30.06
CA SER A 204 -16.51 7.89 29.32
C SER A 204 -16.80 7.25 27.96
N GLY A 205 -16.87 8.07 26.91
CA GLY A 205 -17.19 7.63 25.55
C GLY A 205 -17.94 8.71 24.77
N PHE A 206 -18.07 8.48 23.47
CA PHE A 206 -18.76 9.40 22.56
C PHE A 206 -19.72 8.60 21.69
N ILE A 207 -20.90 9.18 21.41
CA ILE A 207 -21.75 8.67 20.34
C ILE A 207 -21.03 8.97 19.02
N ASP A 208 -20.89 7.97 18.15
CA ASP A 208 -20.21 8.14 16.88
C ASP A 208 -20.77 9.30 16.06
N LEU A 209 -22.09 9.32 15.85
CA LEU A 209 -22.81 10.38 15.17
C LEU A 209 -24.10 10.74 15.92
N PHE A 210 -24.34 12.04 16.09
CA PHE A 210 -25.57 12.58 16.62
C PHE A 210 -26.28 13.43 15.57
N ALA A 211 -27.51 13.07 15.22
CA ALA A 211 -28.28 13.71 14.15
C ALA A 211 -29.68 14.06 14.64
N GLU A 212 -29.89 15.34 14.95
CA GLU A 212 -31.21 15.92 15.32
C GLU A 212 -31.97 15.14 16.43
N GLY A 213 -31.28 14.60 17.42
CA GLY A 213 -31.89 13.81 18.51
C GLY A 213 -31.78 12.30 18.35
N ASP A 214 -31.36 11.82 17.19
CA ASP A 214 -31.07 10.41 16.93
C ASP A 214 -29.59 10.10 17.21
N ALA A 215 -29.34 9.02 17.96
CA ALA A 215 -27.99 8.49 18.18
C ALA A 215 -27.64 7.44 17.11
N TRP A 216 -26.45 7.51 16.57
CA TRP A 216 -25.95 6.56 15.58
C TRP A 216 -24.59 6.03 16.04
N GLU A 217 -24.49 4.72 16.18
CA GLU A 217 -23.28 3.98 16.52
C GLU A 217 -22.89 3.11 15.33
N ILE A 218 -21.60 3.08 14.97
CA ILE A 218 -21.11 2.28 13.85
C ILE A 218 -20.07 1.27 14.31
N LYS A 219 -20.13 0.05 13.76
CA LYS A 219 -19.14 -1.02 14.02
C LYS A 219 -18.49 -1.49 12.72
N VAL A 220 -17.20 -1.77 12.82
CA VAL A 220 -16.39 -2.28 11.72
C VAL A 220 -16.75 -3.74 11.38
N GLY A 221 -17.03 -4.56 12.40
CA GLY A 221 -17.33 -5.98 12.21
C GLY A 221 -18.77 -6.35 12.54
N GLN A 222 -18.94 -7.61 12.93
CA GLN A 222 -20.18 -8.14 13.48
C GLN A 222 -20.50 -7.52 14.86
N ALA A 223 -21.73 -7.08 15.06
CA ALA A 223 -22.20 -6.54 16.34
C ALA A 223 -22.91 -7.59 17.22
N SER A 224 -22.76 -7.38 18.53
CA SER A 224 -23.28 -8.21 19.61
C SER A 224 -24.31 -7.46 20.47
N GLY A 225 -24.95 -8.18 21.41
CA GLY A 225 -25.88 -7.54 22.35
C GLY A 225 -25.22 -6.46 23.20
N LEU A 226 -23.91 -6.57 23.47
CA LEU A 226 -23.16 -5.55 24.23
C LEU A 226 -23.10 -4.22 23.48
N ASP A 227 -22.98 -4.26 22.14
CA ASP A 227 -22.96 -3.05 21.31
C ASP A 227 -24.32 -2.32 21.34
N VAL A 228 -25.41 -3.07 21.44
CA VAL A 228 -26.76 -2.50 21.65
C VAL A 228 -26.84 -1.81 23.02
N TYR A 229 -26.30 -2.44 24.07
CA TYR A 229 -26.28 -1.83 25.41
C TYR A 229 -25.35 -0.61 25.49
N GLN A 230 -24.25 -0.58 24.72
CA GLN A 230 -23.40 0.60 24.61
C GLN A 230 -24.19 1.78 24.04
N LEU A 231 -24.87 1.59 22.91
CA LEU A 231 -25.73 2.61 22.32
C LEU A 231 -26.87 3.02 23.27
N PHE A 232 -27.51 2.06 23.93
CA PHE A 232 -28.56 2.32 24.90
C PHE A 232 -28.05 3.18 26.08
N ALA A 233 -26.87 2.91 26.62
CA ALA A 233 -26.30 3.70 27.71
C ALA A 233 -26.14 5.18 27.30
N TYR A 234 -25.66 5.43 26.09
CA TYR A 234 -25.60 6.80 25.55
C TYR A 234 -26.98 7.44 25.39
N MET A 235 -27.95 6.67 24.88
CA MET A 235 -29.33 7.17 24.71
C MET A 235 -30.02 7.46 26.04
N ASP A 236 -29.78 6.65 27.06
CA ASP A 236 -30.40 6.81 28.37
C ASP A 236 -29.85 8.05 29.07
N MET A 237 -28.52 8.16 29.18
CA MET A 237 -27.83 9.31 29.76
C MET A 237 -28.05 10.60 28.96
N GLY A 238 -28.12 10.50 27.63
CA GLY A 238 -28.39 11.62 26.72
C GLY A 238 -29.87 11.99 26.60
N LYS A 239 -30.77 11.28 27.29
CA LYS A 239 -32.24 11.43 27.18
C LYS A 239 -32.77 11.32 25.75
N LEU A 240 -32.11 10.55 24.89
CA LEU A 240 -32.47 10.31 23.50
C LEU A 240 -33.48 9.16 23.40
N THR A 241 -34.48 9.25 22.54
CA THR A 241 -35.53 8.23 22.43
C THR A 241 -35.25 7.19 21.34
N LYS A 242 -34.40 7.53 20.37
CA LYS A 242 -34.17 6.72 19.18
C LYS A 242 -32.69 6.60 18.84
N GLY A 243 -32.27 5.41 18.43
CA GLY A 243 -30.90 5.10 18.07
C GLY A 243 -30.79 4.10 16.93
N PHE A 244 -29.63 4.10 16.29
CA PHE A 244 -29.30 3.25 15.15
C PHE A 244 -27.95 2.60 15.39
N LEU A 245 -27.92 1.27 15.38
CA LEU A 245 -26.68 0.50 15.40
C LEU A 245 -26.40 0.00 13.99
N VAL A 246 -25.32 0.49 13.39
CA VAL A 246 -24.91 0.18 12.02
C VAL A 246 -23.70 -0.75 12.06
N ALA A 247 -23.84 -1.98 11.57
CA ALA A 247 -22.77 -2.99 11.64
C ALA A 247 -22.70 -3.83 10.36
N ASP A 248 -21.61 -4.57 10.14
CA ASP A 248 -21.47 -5.43 8.96
C ASP A 248 -22.50 -6.59 9.02
N SER A 249 -22.60 -7.22 10.18
CA SER A 249 -23.60 -8.23 10.49
C SER A 249 -23.97 -8.20 11.98
N PHE A 250 -24.97 -8.99 12.38
CA PHE A 250 -25.43 -9.10 13.76
C PHE A 250 -25.43 -10.56 14.21
N THR A 251 -25.05 -10.81 15.46
CA THR A 251 -25.33 -12.09 16.14
C THR A 251 -26.82 -12.17 16.53
N SER A 252 -27.25 -13.22 17.23
CA SER A 252 -28.63 -13.34 17.76
C SER A 252 -28.89 -12.45 18.99
N GLY A 253 -27.84 -12.06 19.72
CA GLY A 253 -27.96 -11.24 20.94
C GLY A 253 -28.56 -9.83 20.74
N PRO A 254 -28.17 -9.06 19.70
CA PRO A 254 -28.72 -7.74 19.40
C PRO A 254 -30.25 -7.68 19.36
N GLU A 255 -30.91 -8.62 18.70
CA GLU A 255 -32.37 -8.63 18.57
C GLU A 255 -33.07 -8.78 19.92
N ALA A 256 -32.55 -9.69 20.76
CA ALA A 256 -33.03 -9.88 22.12
C ALA A 256 -32.83 -8.62 22.98
N ALA A 257 -31.67 -7.98 22.88
CA ALA A 257 -31.35 -6.75 23.60
C ALA A 257 -32.27 -5.58 23.18
N VAL A 258 -32.47 -5.37 21.87
CA VAL A 258 -33.37 -4.34 21.35
C VAL A 258 -34.80 -4.53 21.86
N LYS A 259 -35.29 -5.78 21.82
CA LYS A 259 -36.63 -6.10 22.33
C LYS A 259 -36.75 -5.78 23.82
N PHE A 260 -35.81 -6.24 24.63
CA PHE A 260 -35.79 -5.98 26.07
C PHE A 260 -35.76 -4.48 26.38
N ILE A 261 -34.90 -3.72 25.70
CA ILE A 261 -34.75 -2.27 25.89
C ILE A 261 -36.04 -1.54 25.52
N LYS A 262 -36.67 -1.92 24.40
CA LYS A 262 -37.93 -1.32 23.97
C LYS A 262 -39.06 -1.53 24.97
N GLU A 263 -39.20 -2.75 25.48
CA GLU A 263 -40.26 -3.14 26.43
C GLU A 263 -40.09 -2.49 27.81
N ASN A 264 -38.84 -2.34 28.29
CA ASN A 264 -38.57 -1.90 29.66
C ASN A 264 -38.21 -0.42 29.78
N HIS A 265 -37.57 0.16 28.76
CA HIS A 265 -37.02 1.52 28.82
C HIS A 265 -37.66 2.50 27.83
N LYS A 266 -38.62 2.03 27.01
CA LYS A 266 -39.33 2.85 26.00
C LYS A 266 -38.37 3.58 25.04
N LYS A 267 -37.23 2.94 24.71
CA LYS A 267 -36.25 3.43 23.73
C LYS A 267 -36.33 2.59 22.46
N GLU A 268 -36.22 3.21 21.30
CA GLU A 268 -36.22 2.53 20.01
C GLU A 268 -34.79 2.42 19.46
N ILE A 269 -34.30 1.20 19.24
CA ILE A 269 -33.02 0.96 18.57
C ILE A 269 -33.29 0.19 17.28
N LYS A 270 -32.75 0.68 16.16
CA LYS A 270 -32.80 -0.01 14.87
C LYS A 270 -31.44 -0.62 14.54
N LEU A 271 -31.46 -1.91 14.22
CA LEU A 271 -30.29 -2.62 13.71
C LEU A 271 -30.26 -2.47 12.19
N ILE A 272 -29.19 -1.89 11.66
CA ILE A 272 -29.04 -1.65 10.21
C ILE A 272 -27.74 -2.28 9.74
N LYS A 273 -27.81 -3.06 8.65
CA LYS A 273 -26.60 -3.57 8.02
C LYS A 273 -25.90 -2.48 7.23
N ARG A 274 -24.59 -2.41 7.34
CA ARG A 274 -23.74 -1.45 6.62
C ARG A 274 -23.92 -1.48 5.11
N GLU A 275 -24.26 -2.63 4.52
CA GLU A 275 -24.52 -2.78 3.09
C GLU A 275 -25.63 -1.86 2.56
N GLN A 276 -26.50 -1.36 3.44
CA GLN A 276 -27.56 -0.41 3.10
C GLN A 276 -27.04 1.02 2.86
N PHE A 277 -25.76 1.27 3.14
CA PHE A 277 -25.12 2.59 2.97
C PHE A 277 -23.91 2.51 2.02
N PRO A 278 -23.65 3.58 1.23
CA PRO A 278 -22.50 3.67 0.33
C PRO A 278 -21.19 4.03 1.09
N ILE A 279 -20.84 3.20 2.07
CA ILE A 279 -19.70 3.45 2.98
C ILE A 279 -18.66 2.33 3.00
N ASN A 280 -18.92 1.21 2.30
CA ASN A 280 -18.09 -0.01 2.32
C ASN A 280 -17.02 -0.09 1.22
N GLN A 281 -16.88 0.95 0.41
CA GLN A 281 -15.85 1.05 -0.62
C GLN A 281 -14.43 1.03 0.01
N PRO A 282 -13.39 0.57 -0.69
CA PRO A 282 -12.02 0.72 -0.23
C PRO A 282 -11.66 2.18 0.11
N LEU A 283 -10.67 2.40 0.98
CA LEU A 283 -10.17 3.75 1.30
C LEU A 283 -9.63 4.43 0.04
N SER A 284 -9.96 5.71 -0.15
CA SER A 284 -9.32 6.56 -1.15
C SER A 284 -7.87 6.89 -0.74
N ASP A 285 -7.06 7.43 -1.65
CA ASP A 285 -5.69 7.87 -1.33
C ASP A 285 -5.68 8.97 -0.27
N GLU A 286 -6.67 9.87 -0.27
CA GLU A 286 -6.81 10.93 0.73
C GLU A 286 -7.19 10.36 2.11
N GLU A 287 -8.16 9.44 2.14
CA GLU A 287 -8.58 8.78 3.37
C GLU A 287 -7.46 7.90 3.93
N THR A 288 -6.68 7.25 3.07
CA THR A 288 -5.50 6.48 3.47
C THR A 288 -4.47 7.36 4.15
N LYS A 289 -4.22 8.59 3.66
CA LYS A 289 -3.33 9.54 4.34
C LYS A 289 -3.91 10.02 5.67
N LYS A 290 -5.22 10.22 5.74
CA LYS A 290 -5.92 10.80 6.90
C LYS A 290 -6.04 9.83 8.07
N TYR A 291 -6.37 8.57 7.79
CA TYR A 291 -6.59 7.53 8.79
C TYR A 291 -5.44 6.52 8.85
N GLY A 292 -4.37 6.79 8.10
CA GLY A 292 -3.30 5.85 7.79
C GLY A 292 -2.57 5.34 9.01
N TYR A 293 -2.50 4.01 9.05
CA TYR A 293 -1.27 3.31 9.37
C TYR A 293 -0.21 3.59 8.31
#